data_AF-A0ABD3X197-F1
#
_entry.id   AF-A0ABD3X197-F1
#
_cell.length_a   1.000
_cell.length_b   1.000
_cell.length_c   1.000
_cell.angle_alpha   90.00
_cell.angle_beta   90.00
_cell.angle_gamma   90.00
#
_symmetry.space_group_name_H-M   'P 1'
#
loop_
_entity.id
_entity.type
_entity.pdbx_description
1 polymer ?
#
loop_
_entity_poly.entity_id
_entity_poly.type
_entity_poly.pdbx_seq_one_letter_code
_entity_poly.pdbx_strand_id
1 'polypeptide(L)'
;MNSRTEKKYILAIVILTFTLLFQTYNLIKRFRYETCMTDEKVKSTCTTNLRIGNSAPNLDEGSENKLRYPKRTIFSGKPFRKIPSNLEVNNHVQFVHDNKRNCKYWAVVTTIFKPSESVRFIVENPNWCVVIVADKQTQSRDSYMSELEYKGEKVVFLEPGDHERLYPTISKALPWKHFGRKNIGYIYSIHHGAEYIWDFDDDNVGLINLTMLTAKTNFSYEIPCSGKSTTMINPYPYFGVSETYSWPRGFPLEEIRNPNVTPVLCKSKVPMTIGVIQSLANKQPDVDAIYRFTRDNPFDFKATLKSHQPLMIPRGSYTPFNAQATLWAKPAFLYISLPISVDGRVSDIWRSYFAEYFFHRDNITLIFSPPYVRQDRNPHNLLKDLDAENDLYMKSKVLINLLSQLSSADRSLRLQQLYEKLFERGYVEYEDLKFIQAWVKTVEAIV
;
A
#
# COMPACT_ATOMS: atom_id res chain seq x y z
N MET A 1 16.46 -48.36 -16.95
CA MET A 1 15.63 -48.70 -15.77
C MET A 1 16.41 -48.23 -14.53
N ASN A 2 15.96 -47.42 -13.57
CA ASN A 2 14.64 -46.83 -13.31
C ASN A 2 14.73 -45.68 -12.26
N SER A 3 15.53 -44.60 -12.49
CA SER A 3 15.74 -43.55 -11.46
C SER A 3 14.51 -42.69 -11.15
N ARG A 4 13.54 -42.63 -12.08
CA ARG A 4 12.27 -41.91 -11.89
C ARG A 4 11.28 -42.67 -11.02
N THR A 5 11.42 -43.99 -10.96
CA THR A 5 10.58 -44.87 -10.16
C THR A 5 11.10 -44.95 -8.73
N GLU A 6 12.42 -45.01 -8.52
CA GLU A 6 13.03 -44.90 -7.18
C GLU A 6 12.67 -43.59 -6.47
N LYS A 7 12.72 -42.45 -7.16
CA LYS A 7 12.31 -41.16 -6.57
C LYS A 7 10.84 -41.13 -6.16
N LYS A 8 9.95 -41.81 -6.88
CA LYS A 8 8.53 -41.94 -6.51
C LYS A 8 8.34 -42.84 -5.30
N TYR A 9 9.10 -43.93 -5.19
CA TYR A 9 9.06 -44.80 -4.01
C TYR A 9 9.60 -44.10 -2.75
N ILE A 10 10.70 -43.35 -2.86
CA ILE A 10 11.24 -42.58 -1.73
C ILE A 10 10.24 -41.52 -1.27
N LEU A 11 9.60 -40.78 -2.20
CA LEU A 11 8.59 -39.78 -1.85
C LEU A 11 7.36 -40.42 -1.19
N ALA A 12 6.90 -41.57 -1.70
CA ALA A 12 5.79 -42.30 -1.10
C ALA A 12 6.10 -42.78 0.31
N ILE A 13 7.32 -43.29 0.55
CA ILE A 13 7.79 -43.70 1.88
C ILE A 13 7.80 -42.50 2.82
N VAL A 14 8.38 -41.37 2.44
CA VAL A 14 8.44 -40.16 3.29
C VAL A 14 7.04 -39.66 3.67
N ILE A 15 6.09 -39.65 2.73
CA ILE A 15 4.70 -39.24 2.99
C ILE A 15 4.01 -40.20 3.96
N LEU A 16 4.20 -41.51 3.79
CA LEU A 16 3.67 -42.53 4.70
C LEU A 16 4.27 -42.38 6.11
N THR A 17 5.57 -42.16 6.24
CA THR A 17 6.24 -41.98 7.54
C THR A 17 5.74 -40.73 8.26
N PHE A 18 5.59 -39.60 7.56
CA PHE A 18 5.05 -38.36 8.16
C PHE A 18 3.58 -38.51 8.57
N THR A 19 2.78 -39.23 7.78
CA THR A 19 1.37 -39.47 8.10
C THR A 19 1.24 -40.36 9.34
N LEU A 20 2.05 -41.42 9.45
CA LEU A 20 2.11 -42.29 10.64
C LEU A 20 2.61 -41.54 11.88
N LEU A 21 3.63 -40.68 11.75
CA LEU A 21 4.13 -39.84 12.85
C LEU A 21 3.08 -38.82 13.32
N PHE A 22 2.32 -38.23 12.40
CA PHE A 22 1.26 -37.29 12.73
C PHE A 22 0.06 -37.98 13.39
N GLN A 23 -0.31 -39.18 12.91
CA GLN A 23 -1.36 -39.99 13.53
C GLN A 23 -0.96 -40.48 14.92
N THR A 24 0.28 -40.95 15.11
CA THR A 24 0.79 -41.35 16.43
C THR A 24 0.91 -40.17 17.38
N TYR A 25 1.37 -39.00 16.94
CA TYR A 25 1.38 -37.78 17.75
C TYR A 25 -0.02 -37.38 18.23
N ASN A 26 -1.02 -37.42 17.33
CA ASN A 26 -2.40 -37.12 17.69
C ASN A 26 -3.00 -38.20 18.60
N LEU A 27 -2.64 -39.48 18.42
CA LEU A 27 -3.05 -40.56 19.31
C LEU A 27 -2.46 -40.37 20.72
N ILE A 28 -1.17 -40.02 20.84
CA ILE A 28 -0.50 -39.74 22.13
C ILE A 28 -1.11 -38.50 22.79
N LYS A 29 -1.45 -37.47 22.02
CA LYS A 29 -2.10 -36.26 22.53
C LYS A 29 -3.53 -36.54 23.01
N ARG A 30 -4.29 -37.38 22.30
CA ARG A 30 -5.60 -37.89 22.75
C ARG A 30 -5.48 -38.76 24.00
N PHE A 31 -4.53 -39.69 24.04
CA PHE A 31 -4.29 -40.54 25.21
C PHE A 31 -3.92 -39.73 26.45
N ARG A 32 -3.07 -38.70 26.31
CA ARG A 32 -2.74 -37.76 27.40
C ARG A 32 -3.93 -36.92 27.87
N TYR A 33 -4.84 -36.56 26.96
CA TYR A 33 -6.03 -35.78 27.31
C TYR A 33 -7.11 -36.65 27.99
N GLU A 34 -7.32 -37.88 27.51
CA GLU A 34 -8.32 -38.82 28.05
C GLU A 34 -7.89 -39.42 29.39
N THR A 35 -6.59 -39.69 29.59
CA THR A 35 -6.09 -40.12 30.92
C THR A 35 -6.09 -39.00 31.97
N CYS A 36 -6.11 -37.71 31.58
CA CYS A 36 -6.24 -36.59 32.50
C CYS A 36 -7.69 -36.34 32.98
N MET A 37 -8.69 -36.95 32.33
CA MET A 37 -10.11 -36.70 32.62
C MET A 37 -10.79 -37.80 33.44
N THR A 38 -10.11 -38.93 33.70
CA THR A 38 -10.74 -40.10 34.34
C THR A 38 -10.15 -40.50 35.70
N ASP A 39 -9.09 -39.86 36.18
CA ASP A 39 -8.47 -40.19 37.47
C ASP A 39 -8.33 -38.95 38.38
N GLU A 40 -9.17 -38.88 39.41
CA GLU A 40 -9.19 -37.77 40.38
C GLU A 40 -7.88 -37.63 41.17
N LYS A 41 -7.01 -38.65 41.19
CA LYS A 41 -5.73 -38.61 41.92
C LYS A 41 -4.57 -37.96 41.15
N VAL A 42 -4.72 -37.67 39.86
CA VAL A 42 -3.61 -37.12 39.02
C VAL A 42 -3.74 -35.62 38.74
N LYS A 43 -4.86 -34.97 39.11
CA LYS A 43 -5.09 -33.54 38.90
C LYS A 43 -4.08 -32.62 39.64
N SER A 44 -3.52 -33.05 40.76
CA SER A 44 -2.63 -32.22 41.58
C SER A 44 -1.20 -32.12 41.06
N THR A 45 -0.76 -33.01 40.18
CA THR A 45 0.63 -33.03 39.67
C THR A 45 0.83 -32.20 38.40
N CYS A 46 -0.25 -31.85 37.69
CA CYS A 46 -0.19 -31.04 36.46
C CYS A 46 -0.25 -29.51 36.68
N THR A 47 -0.37 -29.03 37.93
CA THR A 47 -0.51 -27.60 38.26
C THR A 47 0.70 -26.97 38.94
N THR A 48 1.87 -27.60 38.90
CA THR A 48 3.11 -27.01 39.42
C THR A 48 4.13 -26.81 38.30
N ASN A 49 4.00 -25.70 37.56
CA ASN A 49 5.16 -25.01 36.94
C ASN A 49 4.85 -23.56 36.52
N LEU A 50 4.00 -22.85 37.26
CA LEU A 50 3.87 -21.39 37.16
C LEU A 50 3.59 -20.83 38.57
N ARG A 51 4.65 -20.69 39.39
CA ARG A 51 4.61 -19.90 40.64
C ARG A 51 5.20 -18.53 40.35
N ILE A 52 4.36 -17.49 40.34
CA ILE A 52 4.76 -16.12 40.61
C ILE A 52 3.78 -15.56 41.66
N GLY A 53 4.33 -15.26 42.84
CA GLY A 53 3.87 -14.25 43.80
C GLY A 53 2.41 -14.27 44.30
N ASN A 54 2.17 -14.98 45.40
CA ASN A 54 0.98 -14.77 46.24
C ASN A 54 1.17 -13.53 47.13
N SER A 55 0.31 -12.53 46.97
CA SER A 55 -0.19 -11.72 48.09
C SER A 55 -1.57 -11.16 47.71
N ALA A 56 -2.62 -11.91 48.05
CA ALA A 56 -4.00 -11.44 48.00
C ALA A 56 -4.54 -11.40 49.45
N PRO A 57 -5.14 -10.29 49.91
CA PRO A 57 -6.03 -10.32 51.06
C PRO A 57 -7.42 -10.81 50.61
N ASN A 58 -8.09 -11.51 51.53
CA ASN A 58 -9.43 -12.08 51.42
C ASN A 58 -10.45 -11.11 50.81
N LEU A 59 -11.23 -11.59 49.84
CA LEU A 59 -12.49 -10.98 49.45
C LEU A 59 -13.56 -12.06 49.29
N ASP A 60 -14.72 -11.72 49.87
CA ASP A 60 -15.92 -12.50 50.10
C ASP A 60 -16.52 -13.19 48.87
N GLU A 61 -17.17 -14.33 49.15
CA GLU A 61 -18.12 -15.01 48.28
C GLU A 61 -19.30 -14.10 47.95
N GLY A 62 -19.30 -13.50 46.75
CA GLY A 62 -20.45 -12.70 46.32
C GLY A 62 -20.23 -11.88 45.05
N SER A 63 -20.11 -12.52 43.89
CA SER A 63 -20.66 -12.03 42.61
C SER A 63 -20.19 -12.93 41.46
N GLU A 64 -21.14 -13.44 40.68
CA GLU A 64 -20.87 -14.05 39.38
C GLU A 64 -20.28 -13.00 38.42
N ASN A 65 -18.96 -12.80 38.48
CA ASN A 65 -18.24 -12.08 37.46
C ASN A 65 -18.10 -12.99 36.23
N LYS A 66 -19.14 -13.02 35.39
CA LYS A 66 -19.01 -13.49 34.01
C LYS A 66 -17.90 -12.65 33.37
N LEU A 67 -16.74 -13.26 33.16
CA LEU A 67 -15.71 -12.79 32.23
C LEU A 67 -16.38 -12.58 30.87
N ARG A 68 -16.92 -11.39 30.64
CA ARG A 68 -17.38 -10.95 29.32
C ARG A 68 -16.11 -10.68 28.54
N TYR A 69 -15.66 -11.68 27.78
CA TYR A 69 -14.77 -11.43 26.65
C TYR A 69 -15.38 -10.27 25.84
N PRO A 70 -14.63 -9.19 25.55
CA PRO A 70 -15.15 -8.11 24.73
C PRO A 70 -15.64 -8.74 23.42
N LYS A 71 -16.91 -8.48 23.06
CA LYS A 71 -17.42 -8.89 21.75
C LYS A 71 -16.51 -8.26 20.71
N ARG A 72 -15.64 -9.05 20.07
CA ARG A 72 -14.86 -8.60 18.93
C ARG A 72 -15.86 -8.30 17.82
N THR A 73 -16.19 -7.03 17.65
CA THR A 73 -17.09 -6.58 16.58
C THR A 73 -16.27 -6.17 15.38
N ILE A 74 -16.79 -6.47 14.19
CA ILE A 74 -16.29 -5.94 12.93
C ILE A 74 -16.23 -4.41 13.03
N PHE A 75 -15.21 -3.80 12.42
CA PHE A 75 -15.03 -2.36 12.39
C PHE A 75 -16.30 -1.68 11.84
N SER A 76 -16.92 -0.78 12.63
CA SER A 76 -18.26 -0.26 12.32
C SER A 76 -18.28 0.85 11.27
N GLY A 77 -17.16 1.54 11.05
CA GLY A 77 -17.07 2.72 10.19
C GLY A 77 -17.86 3.94 10.68
N LYS A 78 -18.50 3.88 11.86
CA LYS A 78 -19.25 5.00 12.43
C LYS A 78 -18.29 6.02 13.02
N PRO A 79 -18.58 7.33 12.89
CA PRO A 79 -17.78 8.35 13.54
C PRO A 79 -17.85 8.18 15.07
N PHE A 80 -16.70 8.24 15.72
CA PHE A 80 -16.55 8.12 17.17
C PHE A 80 -15.62 9.18 17.77
N ARG A 81 -14.84 9.89 16.94
CA ARG A 81 -14.02 11.05 17.37
C ARG A 81 -14.71 12.35 16.98
N LYS A 82 -14.42 13.41 17.73
CA LYS A 82 -14.78 14.79 17.40
C LYS A 82 -13.54 15.52 16.91
N ILE A 83 -13.71 16.39 15.92
CA ILE A 83 -12.62 17.24 15.43
C ILE A 83 -12.14 18.14 16.58
N PRO A 84 -10.83 18.17 16.89
CA PRO A 84 -10.32 19.00 17.97
C PRO A 84 -10.53 20.49 17.69
N SER A 85 -11.05 21.23 18.67
CA SER A 85 -11.29 22.69 18.54
C SER A 85 -10.00 23.51 18.40
N ASN A 86 -8.86 22.93 18.76
CA ASN A 86 -7.52 23.51 18.64
C ASN A 86 -6.80 23.08 17.35
N LEU A 87 -7.51 22.64 16.31
CA LEU A 87 -6.90 22.44 15.00
C LEU A 87 -6.44 23.81 14.47
N GLU A 88 -5.19 24.17 14.79
CA GLU A 88 -4.57 25.42 14.36
C GLU A 88 -4.47 25.43 12.83
N VAL A 89 -5.35 26.20 12.20
CA VAL A 89 -5.28 26.45 10.77
C VAL A 89 -4.14 27.43 10.54
N ASN A 90 -2.93 26.91 10.32
CA ASN A 90 -1.80 27.77 9.96
C ASN A 90 -2.03 28.36 8.56
N ASN A 91 -2.36 29.66 8.49
CA ASN A 91 -2.66 30.36 7.24
C ASN A 91 -1.43 30.72 6.41
N HIS A 92 -0.23 30.57 6.98
CA HIS A 92 1.01 30.91 6.30
C HIS A 92 1.80 29.64 6.00
N VAL A 93 1.93 29.33 4.71
CA VAL A 93 2.89 28.33 4.22
C VAL A 93 4.20 29.02 3.93
N GLN A 94 5.27 28.45 4.47
CA GLN A 94 6.63 28.89 4.21
C GLN A 94 7.29 27.86 3.29
N PHE A 95 7.83 28.37 2.18
CA PHE A 95 8.71 27.66 1.28
C PHE A 95 9.70 28.65 0.67
N VAL A 96 10.84 28.14 0.19
CA VAL A 96 11.81 28.97 -0.54
C VAL A 96 11.41 29.02 -1.99
N HIS A 97 11.18 30.22 -2.52
CA HIS A 97 11.02 30.40 -3.96
C HIS A 97 12.30 29.99 -4.67
N ASP A 98 12.19 29.07 -5.62
CA ASP A 98 13.28 28.63 -6.47
C ASP A 98 12.82 28.66 -7.92
N ASN A 99 13.75 28.87 -8.85
CA ASN A 99 13.42 28.91 -10.26
C ASN A 99 12.95 27.52 -10.72
N LYS A 100 11.91 27.50 -11.57
CA LYS A 100 11.45 26.24 -12.18
C LYS A 100 12.61 25.62 -12.95
N ARG A 101 12.83 24.32 -12.72
CA ARG A 101 13.80 23.55 -13.50
C ARG A 101 13.19 23.24 -14.86
N ASN A 102 14.03 23.12 -15.89
CA ASN A 102 13.58 22.70 -17.21
C ASN A 102 13.31 21.19 -17.25
N CYS A 103 12.31 20.72 -16.50
CA CYS A 103 12.00 19.30 -16.36
C CYS A 103 10.52 19.07 -16.10
N LYS A 104 9.88 18.30 -16.99
CA LYS A 104 8.45 17.96 -16.92
C LYS A 104 8.20 16.59 -16.30
N TYR A 105 9.18 15.70 -16.37
CA TYR A 105 9.07 14.32 -15.92
C TYR A 105 9.97 14.10 -14.72
N TRP A 106 9.39 13.69 -13.60
CA TRP A 106 10.08 13.60 -12.32
C TRP A 106 9.91 12.22 -11.71
N ALA A 107 10.99 11.52 -11.40
CA ALA A 107 10.95 10.31 -10.62
C ALA A 107 11.23 10.63 -9.15
N VAL A 108 10.43 10.11 -8.23
CA VAL A 108 10.55 10.38 -6.80
C VAL A 108 10.75 9.07 -6.05
N VAL A 109 11.84 9.02 -5.29
CA VAL A 109 12.18 7.89 -4.42
C VAL A 109 12.59 8.40 -3.05
N THR A 110 12.23 7.65 -2.02
CA THR A 110 12.80 7.79 -0.67
C THR A 110 13.62 6.55 -0.39
N THR A 111 14.80 6.67 0.22
CA THR A 111 15.65 5.51 0.50
C THR A 111 16.52 5.73 1.72
N ILE A 112 16.79 4.65 2.45
CA ILE A 112 17.82 4.58 3.50
C ILE A 112 19.02 3.73 3.07
N PHE A 113 19.01 3.23 1.83
CA PHE A 113 20.01 2.33 1.27
C PHE A 113 20.99 3.07 0.34
N LYS A 114 22.02 2.36 -0.10
CA LYS A 114 22.92 2.77 -1.18
C LYS A 114 22.16 2.85 -2.51
N PRO A 115 22.65 3.59 -3.52
CA PRO A 115 21.95 3.70 -4.79
C PRO A 115 21.78 2.33 -5.47
N SER A 116 20.51 1.93 -5.64
CA SER A 116 20.12 0.64 -6.20
C SER A 116 20.18 0.61 -7.72
N GLU A 117 20.04 -0.57 -8.31
CA GLU A 117 19.89 -0.74 -9.76
C GLU A 117 18.72 0.08 -10.31
N SER A 118 17.60 0.14 -9.59
CA SER A 118 16.42 0.93 -9.96
C SER A 118 16.72 2.42 -10.08
N VAL A 119 17.43 2.98 -9.09
CA VAL A 119 17.82 4.39 -9.11
C VAL A 119 18.77 4.64 -10.28
N ARG A 120 19.79 3.79 -10.46
CA ARG A 120 20.76 3.88 -11.58
C ARG A 120 20.07 3.87 -12.94
N PHE A 121 19.14 2.95 -13.12
CA PHE A 121 18.37 2.82 -14.36
C PHE A 121 17.58 4.10 -14.69
N ILE A 122 16.95 4.73 -13.70
CA ILE A 122 16.12 5.92 -13.93
C ILE A 122 16.98 7.16 -14.18
N VAL A 123 18.12 7.32 -13.47
CA VAL A 123 18.99 8.49 -13.67
C VAL A 123 19.66 8.52 -15.04
N GLU A 124 19.81 7.35 -15.68
CA GLU A 124 20.29 7.22 -17.06
C GLU A 124 19.24 7.67 -18.10
N ASN A 125 17.97 7.81 -17.71
CA ASN A 125 16.92 8.24 -18.63
C ASN A 125 17.01 9.76 -18.90
N PRO A 126 17.32 10.19 -20.14
CA PRO A 126 17.59 11.60 -20.41
C PRO A 126 16.36 12.49 -20.30
N ASN A 127 15.14 11.95 -20.29
CA ASN A 127 13.93 12.76 -20.20
C ASN A 127 13.47 13.00 -18.76
N TRP A 128 14.06 12.32 -17.78
CA TRP A 128 13.60 12.32 -16.40
C TRP A 128 14.58 13.05 -15.49
N CYS A 129 14.03 13.87 -14.60
CA CYS A 129 14.73 14.30 -13.40
C CYS A 129 14.39 13.37 -12.25
N VAL A 130 15.31 13.21 -11.32
CA VAL A 130 15.15 12.30 -10.19
C VAL A 130 15.29 13.07 -8.90
N VAL A 131 14.31 12.98 -8.01
CA VAL A 131 14.40 13.46 -6.64
C VAL A 131 14.60 12.28 -5.72
N ILE A 132 15.74 12.29 -5.04
CA ILE A 132 16.09 11.32 -4.00
C ILE A 132 15.86 12.01 -2.67
N VAL A 133 14.84 11.55 -1.95
CA VAL A 133 14.48 12.07 -0.64
C VAL A 133 15.19 11.26 0.43
N ALA A 134 16.23 11.84 1.03
CA ALA A 134 16.97 11.20 2.10
C ALA A 134 16.24 11.32 3.44
N ASP A 135 16.28 10.27 4.26
CA ASP A 135 15.93 10.30 5.67
C ASP A 135 17.21 10.48 6.51
N LYS A 136 17.06 10.63 7.83
CA LYS A 136 18.18 10.71 8.78
C LYS A 136 19.08 9.47 8.81
N GLN A 137 18.61 8.35 8.28
CA GLN A 137 19.36 7.09 8.21
C GLN A 137 20.10 6.93 6.88
N THR A 138 19.78 7.74 5.88
CA THR A 138 20.44 7.69 4.57
C THR A 138 21.86 8.23 4.71
N GLN A 139 22.80 7.65 3.95
CA GLN A 139 24.16 8.17 3.87
C GLN A 139 24.18 9.62 3.36
N SER A 140 25.23 10.37 3.71
CA SER A 140 25.41 11.76 3.28
C SER A 140 25.35 11.90 1.75
N ARG A 141 24.95 13.08 1.26
CA ARG A 141 24.92 13.42 -0.17
C ARG A 141 26.21 13.00 -0.88
N ASP A 142 27.38 13.40 -0.37
CA ASP A 142 28.65 13.13 -1.05
C ASP A 142 28.89 11.62 -1.22
N SER A 143 28.68 10.83 -0.16
CA SER A 143 28.75 9.37 -0.22
C SER A 143 27.74 8.77 -1.20
N TYR A 144 26.47 9.20 -1.15
CA TYR A 144 25.42 8.68 -2.03
C TYR A 144 25.71 8.99 -3.50
N MET A 145 26.02 10.25 -3.80
CA MET A 145 26.27 10.71 -5.16
C MET A 145 27.58 10.13 -5.72
N SER A 146 28.61 9.95 -4.89
CA SER A 146 29.84 9.25 -5.29
C SER A 146 29.56 7.80 -5.68
N GLU A 147 28.76 7.07 -4.89
CA GLU A 147 28.39 5.69 -5.22
C GLU A 147 27.41 5.61 -6.40
N LEU A 148 26.59 6.64 -6.63
CA LEU A 148 25.68 6.71 -7.77
C LEU A 148 26.45 6.85 -9.10
N GLU A 149 27.68 7.39 -9.04
CA GLU A 149 28.56 7.63 -10.19
C GLU A 149 27.93 8.55 -11.26
N TYR A 150 26.98 9.40 -10.86
CA TYR A 150 26.26 10.31 -11.74
C TYR A 150 26.72 11.75 -11.57
N LYS A 151 27.07 12.42 -12.68
CA LYS A 151 27.60 13.79 -12.70
C LYS A 151 26.66 14.84 -13.30
N GLY A 152 25.43 14.45 -13.69
CA GLY A 152 24.47 15.38 -14.30
C GLY A 152 23.65 16.19 -13.30
N GLU A 153 23.00 17.24 -13.77
CA GLU A 153 22.19 18.15 -12.94
C GLU A 153 20.73 17.70 -12.74
N LYS A 154 20.35 16.57 -13.36
CA LYS A 154 18.97 16.03 -13.33
C LYS A 154 18.64 15.29 -12.04
N VAL A 155 19.65 14.96 -11.24
CA VAL A 155 19.48 14.30 -9.95
C VAL A 155 19.51 15.33 -8.84
N VAL A 156 18.45 15.38 -8.06
CA VAL A 156 18.31 16.21 -6.87
C VAL A 156 18.32 15.31 -5.66
N PHE A 157 19.35 15.44 -4.83
CA PHE A 157 19.44 14.75 -3.55
C PHE A 157 19.03 15.70 -2.42
N LEU A 158 17.87 15.46 -1.80
CA LEU A 158 17.32 16.29 -0.73
C LEU A 158 17.70 15.70 0.63
N GLU A 159 18.69 16.31 1.29
CA GLU A 159 19.11 15.94 2.64
C GLU A 159 18.10 16.44 3.69
N PRO A 160 18.13 15.92 4.93
CA PRO A 160 17.23 16.36 5.98
C PRO A 160 17.17 17.90 6.16
N GLY A 161 18.32 18.57 6.06
CA GLY A 161 18.39 20.04 6.14
C GLY A 161 17.71 20.75 4.97
N ASP A 162 17.67 20.14 3.78
CA ASP A 162 16.95 20.72 2.63
C ASP A 162 15.44 20.65 2.80
N HIS A 163 14.92 19.62 3.48
CA HIS A 163 13.47 19.50 3.71
C HIS A 163 12.98 20.66 4.58
N GLU A 164 13.71 20.93 5.67
CA GLU A 164 13.42 22.01 6.61
C GLU A 164 13.67 23.40 6.00
N ARG A 165 14.70 23.53 5.15
CA ARG A 165 15.02 24.80 4.48
C ARG A 165 14.03 25.13 3.36
N LEU A 166 13.75 24.18 2.47
CA LEU A 166 12.92 24.42 1.27
C LEU A 166 11.43 24.42 1.58
N TYR A 167 10.97 23.53 2.46
CA TYR A 167 9.55 23.32 2.76
C TYR A 167 9.30 23.21 4.28
N PRO A 168 9.67 24.22 5.10
CA PRO A 168 9.59 24.16 6.56
C PRO A 168 8.21 23.77 7.10
N THR A 169 7.12 24.30 6.52
CA THR A 169 5.76 24.01 6.99
C THR A 169 5.41 22.53 6.84
N ILE A 170 5.65 21.94 5.66
CA ILE A 170 5.39 20.51 5.40
C ILE A 170 6.39 19.66 6.16
N SER A 171 7.68 20.00 6.14
CA SER A 171 8.72 19.22 6.81
C SER A 171 8.47 19.08 8.32
N LYS A 172 7.93 20.13 8.97
CA LYS A 172 7.54 20.08 10.38
C LYS A 172 6.35 19.15 10.65
N ALA A 173 5.44 18.99 9.70
CA ALA A 173 4.29 18.10 9.84
C ALA A 173 4.64 16.63 9.59
N LEU A 174 5.72 16.35 8.83
CA LEU A 174 6.13 15.00 8.49
C LEU A 174 6.99 14.35 9.60
N PRO A 175 6.72 13.11 10.03
CA PRO A 175 7.63 12.38 10.90
C PRO A 175 8.95 12.03 10.19
N TRP A 176 10.02 11.83 10.95
CA TRP A 176 11.29 11.26 10.47
C TRP A 176 11.27 9.73 10.58
N LYS A 177 12.14 9.04 9.85
CA LYS A 177 12.18 7.57 9.76
C LYS A 177 10.85 7.01 9.27
N HIS A 178 10.23 7.71 8.33
CA HIS A 178 8.85 7.45 7.94
C HIS A 178 8.70 7.49 6.43
N PHE A 179 7.97 6.51 5.88
CA PHE A 179 7.70 6.37 4.46
C PHE A 179 7.11 7.65 3.84
N GLY A 180 6.21 8.31 4.57
CA GLY A 180 5.61 9.59 4.18
C GLY A 180 6.59 10.75 3.95
N ARG A 181 7.89 10.63 4.24
CA ARG A 181 8.89 11.64 3.83
C ARG A 181 8.97 11.80 2.33
N LYS A 182 8.60 10.78 1.56
CA LYS A 182 8.44 10.81 0.09
C LYS A 182 7.57 11.99 -0.39
N ASN A 183 6.63 12.46 0.43
CA ASN A 183 5.83 13.67 0.16
C ASN A 183 6.66 14.93 -0.14
N ILE A 184 7.85 15.09 0.46
CA ILE A 184 8.76 16.20 0.15
C ILE A 184 9.21 16.15 -1.32
N GLY A 185 9.48 14.95 -1.83
CA GLY A 185 9.86 14.75 -3.22
C GLY A 185 8.73 15.12 -4.17
N TYR A 186 7.49 14.75 -3.84
CA TYR A 186 6.33 15.16 -4.65
C TYR A 186 6.17 16.67 -4.68
N ILE A 187 6.23 17.35 -3.52
CA ILE A 187 6.15 18.82 -3.45
C ILE A 187 7.27 19.46 -4.26
N TYR A 188 8.50 18.95 -4.13
CA TYR A 188 9.62 19.43 -4.91
C TYR A 188 9.35 19.33 -6.42
N SER A 189 8.93 18.16 -6.89
CA SER A 189 8.60 17.97 -8.30
C SER A 189 7.49 18.90 -8.79
N ILE A 190 6.40 19.06 -8.01
CA ILE A 190 5.30 19.97 -8.34
C ILE A 190 5.81 21.42 -8.43
N HIS A 191 6.54 21.87 -7.43
CA HIS A 191 7.09 23.23 -7.34
C HIS A 191 7.99 23.54 -8.54
N HIS A 192 8.78 22.57 -8.99
CA HIS A 192 9.67 22.70 -10.13
C HIS A 192 9.02 22.34 -11.49
N GLY A 193 7.69 22.34 -11.57
CA GLY A 193 6.96 22.32 -12.85
C GLY A 193 6.69 20.95 -13.43
N ALA A 194 6.62 19.90 -12.60
CA ALA A 194 6.23 18.57 -13.06
C ALA A 194 4.90 18.59 -13.84
N GLU A 195 4.87 17.81 -14.92
CA GLU A 195 3.64 17.37 -15.58
C GLU A 195 3.35 15.90 -15.23
N TYR A 196 4.40 15.13 -14.92
CA TYR A 196 4.31 13.74 -14.51
C TYR A 196 5.30 13.44 -13.38
N ILE A 197 4.85 12.64 -12.41
CA ILE A 197 5.64 12.12 -11.30
C ILE A 197 5.61 10.59 -11.34
N TRP A 198 6.77 9.96 -11.49
CA TRP A 198 6.95 8.52 -11.32
C TRP A 198 7.30 8.22 -9.87
N ASP A 199 6.33 7.70 -9.14
CA ASP A 199 6.43 7.30 -7.74
C ASP A 199 6.92 5.86 -7.67
N PHE A 200 8.16 5.66 -7.17
CA PHE A 200 8.80 4.35 -7.19
C PHE A 200 9.64 4.02 -5.96
N ASP A 201 9.77 2.73 -5.70
CA ASP A 201 10.66 2.22 -4.65
C ASP A 201 11.97 1.72 -5.27
N ASP A 202 13.04 1.77 -4.46
CA ASP A 202 14.39 1.44 -4.90
C ASP A 202 14.63 -0.05 -5.15
N ASP A 203 13.64 -0.90 -4.88
CA ASP A 203 13.64 -2.34 -5.18
C ASP A 203 12.84 -2.74 -6.44
N ASN A 204 12.33 -1.76 -7.20
CA ASN A 204 11.61 -2.00 -8.45
C ASN A 204 12.53 -1.84 -9.66
N VAL A 205 13.07 -2.95 -10.16
CA VAL A 205 14.03 -2.99 -11.29
C VAL A 205 13.28 -3.25 -12.59
N GLY A 206 13.51 -2.47 -13.65
CA GLY A 206 12.94 -2.82 -14.96
C GLY A 206 12.78 -1.69 -15.95
N LEU A 207 12.32 -2.08 -17.13
CA LEU A 207 12.22 -1.25 -18.34
C LEU A 207 11.11 -0.22 -18.22
N ILE A 208 11.40 0.91 -17.59
CA ILE A 208 10.49 2.04 -17.64
C ILE A 208 10.81 2.89 -18.86
N ASN A 209 10.30 2.46 -20.02
CA ASN A 209 10.12 3.38 -21.13
C ASN A 209 8.90 4.27 -20.83
N LEU A 210 9.11 5.20 -19.90
CA LEU A 210 8.11 6.16 -19.44
C LEU A 210 7.56 7.04 -20.58
N THR A 211 8.28 7.15 -21.71
CA THR A 211 7.79 7.89 -22.89
C THR A 211 6.54 7.26 -23.50
N MET A 212 6.30 5.95 -23.30
CA MET A 212 5.06 5.30 -23.74
C MET A 212 3.85 5.66 -22.88
N LEU A 213 4.07 6.03 -21.61
CA LEU A 213 3.01 6.41 -20.68
C LEU A 213 2.63 7.89 -20.77
N THR A 214 3.49 8.70 -21.39
CA THR A 214 3.33 10.17 -21.49
C THR A 214 2.92 10.65 -22.88
N ALA A 215 3.01 9.77 -23.89
CA ALA A 215 2.62 10.09 -25.26
C ALA A 215 1.10 9.94 -25.49
N LYS A 216 0.37 11.04 -25.28
CA LYS A 216 -0.93 11.37 -25.93
C LYS A 216 -2.01 10.28 -25.89
N THR A 217 -2.88 10.33 -24.88
CA THR A 217 -4.37 10.13 -24.80
C THR A 217 -5.17 9.32 -25.85
N ASN A 218 -4.55 8.64 -26.81
CA ASN A 218 -5.16 7.94 -27.95
C ASN A 218 -4.74 6.45 -28.00
N PHE A 219 -4.43 5.84 -26.85
CA PHE A 219 -4.21 4.40 -26.79
C PHE A 219 -5.53 3.67 -26.53
N SER A 220 -5.60 2.42 -26.99
CA SER A 220 -6.74 1.55 -26.71
C SER A 220 -6.60 0.99 -25.30
N TYR A 221 -7.71 0.81 -24.60
CA TYR A 221 -7.71 0.26 -23.26
C TYR A 221 -8.93 -0.64 -23.09
N GLU A 222 -8.85 -1.57 -22.15
CA GLU A 222 -10.00 -2.36 -21.72
C GLU A 222 -10.75 -1.61 -20.61
N ILE A 223 -12.08 -1.69 -20.65
CA ILE A 223 -12.99 -1.25 -19.59
C ILE A 223 -13.99 -2.35 -19.28
N PRO A 224 -14.59 -2.37 -18.08
CA PRO A 224 -15.78 -3.16 -17.83
C PRO A 224 -16.88 -2.83 -18.86
N CYS A 225 -17.50 -3.86 -19.43
CA CYS A 225 -18.61 -3.70 -20.38
C CYS A 225 -19.81 -2.99 -19.73
N SER A 226 -20.48 -2.14 -20.50
CA SER A 226 -21.67 -1.39 -20.07
C SER A 226 -22.75 -2.32 -19.49
N GLY A 227 -23.38 -1.91 -18.38
CA GLY A 227 -24.52 -2.61 -17.77
C GLY A 227 -24.22 -3.44 -16.52
N LYS A 228 -22.95 -3.58 -16.11
CA LYS A 228 -22.55 -4.15 -14.81
C LYS A 228 -21.75 -3.12 -14.02
N SER A 229 -22.43 -2.35 -13.17
CA SER A 229 -21.75 -1.45 -12.23
C SER A 229 -21.33 -2.25 -11.00
N THR A 230 -20.04 -2.28 -10.71
CA THR A 230 -19.49 -2.93 -9.52
C THR A 230 -18.70 -1.89 -8.74
N THR A 231 -18.95 -1.78 -7.44
CA THR A 231 -18.26 -0.78 -6.60
C THR A 231 -16.78 -1.11 -6.40
N MET A 232 -16.36 -2.34 -6.70
CA MET A 232 -14.96 -2.77 -6.62
C MET A 232 -14.59 -3.58 -7.85
N ILE A 233 -13.34 -3.45 -8.27
CA ILE A 233 -12.77 -4.21 -9.37
C ILE A 233 -11.40 -4.75 -8.96
N ASN A 234 -11.18 -6.04 -9.17
CA ASN A 234 -9.89 -6.65 -9.00
C ASN A 234 -9.17 -6.71 -10.35
N PRO A 235 -8.09 -5.93 -10.56
CA PRO A 235 -7.42 -5.85 -11.85
C PRO A 235 -6.54 -7.08 -12.14
N TYR A 236 -6.04 -7.78 -11.11
CA TYR A 236 -4.99 -8.80 -11.29
C TYR A 236 -5.39 -9.98 -12.18
N PRO A 237 -6.62 -10.55 -12.07
CA PRO A 237 -7.03 -11.65 -12.94
C PRO A 237 -6.94 -11.32 -14.44
N TYR A 238 -7.20 -10.07 -14.84
CA TYR A 238 -7.10 -9.65 -16.24
C TYR A 238 -5.69 -9.77 -16.80
N PHE A 239 -4.67 -9.51 -15.99
CA PHE A 239 -3.27 -9.56 -16.43
C PHE A 239 -2.67 -10.98 -16.41
N GLY A 240 -3.51 -12.00 -16.19
CA GLY A 240 -3.17 -13.40 -16.37
C GLY A 240 -2.23 -13.92 -15.29
N VAL A 241 -2.76 -14.18 -14.11
CA VAL A 241 -2.07 -14.95 -13.06
C VAL A 241 -2.24 -16.46 -13.27
N SER A 242 -1.31 -17.27 -12.76
CA SER A 242 -1.43 -18.73 -12.78
C SER A 242 -2.47 -19.26 -11.79
N GLU A 243 -2.64 -18.55 -10.68
CA GLU A 243 -3.56 -18.90 -9.59
C GLU A 243 -4.98 -18.37 -9.80
N THR A 244 -5.96 -19.05 -9.20
CA THR A 244 -7.39 -18.75 -9.42
C THR A 244 -7.84 -17.44 -8.76
N TYR A 245 -7.14 -17.02 -7.69
CA TYR A 245 -7.47 -15.82 -6.93
C TYR A 245 -6.19 -15.05 -6.62
N SER A 246 -5.92 -13.99 -7.38
CA SER A 246 -4.90 -13.00 -7.10
C SER A 246 -5.55 -11.65 -6.87
N TRP A 247 -5.02 -10.85 -5.94
CA TRP A 247 -5.56 -9.55 -5.62
C TRP A 247 -4.44 -8.59 -5.17
N PRO A 248 -4.58 -7.28 -5.43
CA PRO A 248 -3.64 -6.28 -4.92
C PRO A 248 -3.74 -6.15 -3.40
N ARG A 249 -2.62 -5.80 -2.75
CA ARG A 249 -2.61 -5.48 -1.31
C ARG A 249 -3.68 -4.42 -1.00
N GLY A 250 -4.47 -4.69 0.03
CA GLY A 250 -5.54 -3.79 0.46
C GLY A 250 -6.91 -4.06 -0.14
N PHE A 251 -7.01 -4.99 -1.10
CA PHE A 251 -8.30 -5.38 -1.66
C PHE A 251 -9.17 -6.03 -0.56
N PRO A 252 -10.46 -5.69 -0.44
CA PRO A 252 -11.32 -6.27 0.60
C PRO A 252 -11.32 -7.79 0.59
N LEU A 253 -10.89 -8.41 1.70
CA LEU A 253 -10.78 -9.87 1.81
C LEU A 253 -12.12 -10.58 1.62
N GLU A 254 -13.23 -9.93 1.96
CA GLU A 254 -14.57 -10.47 1.78
C GLU A 254 -14.96 -10.60 0.31
N GLU A 255 -14.26 -9.90 -0.59
CA GLU A 255 -14.59 -9.77 -2.01
C GLU A 255 -13.65 -10.55 -2.92
N ILE A 256 -12.53 -11.09 -2.42
CA ILE A 256 -11.52 -11.78 -3.24
C ILE A 256 -12.07 -13.02 -3.97
N ARG A 257 -13.19 -13.59 -3.51
CA ARG A 257 -13.89 -14.72 -4.13
C ARG A 257 -15.17 -14.31 -4.88
N ASN A 258 -15.52 -13.03 -4.87
CA ASN A 258 -16.73 -12.55 -5.54
C ASN A 258 -16.50 -12.48 -7.05
N PRO A 259 -17.18 -13.28 -7.88
CA PRO A 259 -16.97 -13.24 -9.34
C PRO A 259 -17.36 -11.89 -9.95
N ASN A 260 -18.18 -11.09 -9.27
CA ASN A 260 -18.59 -9.78 -9.76
C ASN A 260 -17.46 -8.74 -9.72
N VAL A 261 -16.40 -8.92 -8.92
CA VAL A 261 -15.27 -7.97 -8.92
C VAL A 261 -14.33 -8.14 -10.11
N THR A 262 -14.55 -9.17 -10.94
CA THR A 262 -13.81 -9.41 -12.18
C THR A 262 -14.77 -9.25 -13.37
N PRO A 263 -15.06 -8.01 -13.79
CA PRO A 263 -16.08 -7.77 -14.80
C PRO A 263 -15.64 -8.29 -16.19
N VAL A 264 -16.64 -8.55 -17.04
CA VAL A 264 -16.39 -8.78 -18.46
C VAL A 264 -15.88 -7.49 -19.08
N LEU A 265 -14.81 -7.59 -19.86
CA LEU A 265 -14.11 -6.44 -20.42
C LEU A 265 -14.46 -6.19 -21.89
N CYS A 266 -14.47 -4.91 -22.24
CA CYS A 266 -14.79 -4.36 -23.54
C CYS A 266 -13.72 -3.35 -23.93
N LYS A 267 -13.39 -3.30 -25.21
CA LYS A 267 -12.42 -2.33 -25.75
C LYS A 267 -13.03 -0.94 -25.83
N SER A 268 -12.25 0.06 -25.45
CA SER A 268 -12.59 1.47 -25.62
C SER A 268 -11.40 2.28 -26.13
N LYS A 269 -11.71 3.42 -26.75
CA LYS A 269 -10.76 4.42 -27.27
C LYS A 269 -11.19 5.85 -26.92
N VAL A 270 -12.12 6.02 -25.98
CA VAL A 270 -12.64 7.34 -25.63
C VAL A 270 -11.52 8.17 -25.00
N PRO A 271 -11.27 9.41 -25.47
CA PRO A 271 -10.30 10.30 -24.85
C PRO A 271 -10.66 10.56 -23.38
N MET A 272 -9.65 10.60 -22.51
CA MET A 272 -9.83 10.78 -21.07
C MET A 272 -8.69 11.60 -20.48
N THR A 273 -8.94 12.18 -19.30
CA THR A 273 -7.90 12.78 -18.48
C THR A 273 -7.31 11.70 -17.58
N ILE A 274 -6.12 11.23 -17.94
CA ILE A 274 -5.37 10.26 -17.14
C ILE A 274 -4.83 10.98 -15.90
N GLY A 275 -5.09 10.42 -14.72
CA GLY A 275 -4.46 10.88 -13.48
C GLY A 275 -3.38 9.94 -12.99
N VAL A 276 -3.66 8.64 -13.02
CA VAL A 276 -2.77 7.63 -12.45
C VAL A 276 -2.65 6.44 -13.39
N ILE A 277 -1.43 5.95 -13.56
CA ILE A 277 -1.13 4.66 -14.16
C ILE A 277 -0.35 3.82 -13.14
N GLN A 278 -1.00 2.81 -12.57
CA GLN A 278 -0.35 1.79 -11.74
C GLN A 278 0.24 0.73 -12.65
N SER A 279 1.56 0.59 -12.62
CA SER A 279 2.24 -0.52 -13.29
C SER A 279 2.30 -1.74 -12.39
N LEU A 280 2.08 -2.92 -12.97
CA LEU A 280 2.29 -4.16 -12.25
C LEU A 280 3.78 -4.47 -12.07
N ALA A 281 4.08 -5.27 -11.06
CA ALA A 281 5.42 -5.75 -10.77
C ALA A 281 5.49 -7.27 -10.91
N ASN A 282 6.42 -7.77 -11.72
CA ASN A 282 6.74 -9.19 -11.80
C ASN A 282 7.68 -9.62 -10.66
N LYS A 283 7.88 -10.93 -10.50
CA LYS A 283 8.63 -11.62 -9.45
C LYS A 283 7.99 -11.46 -8.07
N GLN A 284 7.94 -10.25 -7.52
CA GLN A 284 7.28 -9.99 -6.24
C GLN A 284 6.15 -8.97 -6.44
N PRO A 285 4.97 -9.35 -6.96
CA PRO A 285 3.84 -8.45 -7.07
C PRO A 285 3.43 -7.88 -5.71
N ASP A 286 2.79 -6.70 -5.70
CA ASP A 286 2.27 -6.11 -4.47
C ASP A 286 1.00 -6.82 -4.03
N VAL A 287 1.20 -7.78 -3.14
CA VAL A 287 0.19 -8.61 -2.50
C VAL A 287 0.42 -8.58 -0.99
N ASP A 288 -0.68 -8.70 -0.25
CA ASP A 288 -0.68 -8.65 1.21
C ASP A 288 -0.07 -9.91 1.86
N ALA A 289 0.17 -9.84 3.17
CA ALA A 289 0.76 -10.93 3.94
C ALA A 289 -0.11 -12.19 3.92
N ILE A 290 -1.45 -12.06 3.95
CA ILE A 290 -2.36 -13.22 3.86
C ILE A 290 -2.16 -13.97 2.54
N TYR A 291 -2.07 -13.25 1.42
CA TYR A 291 -1.75 -13.87 0.13
C TYR A 291 -0.42 -14.62 0.22
N ARG A 292 0.63 -13.96 0.75
CA ARG A 292 1.98 -14.55 0.86
C ARG A 292 2.04 -15.79 1.74
N PHE A 293 1.20 -15.87 2.77
CA PHE A 293 1.10 -17.05 3.64
C PHE A 293 0.32 -18.20 3.00
N THR A 294 -0.61 -17.91 2.10
CA THR A 294 -1.64 -18.88 1.70
C THR A 294 -1.59 -19.27 0.23
N ARG A 295 -0.79 -18.58 -0.59
CA ARG A 295 -0.75 -18.73 -2.06
C ARG A 295 0.68 -18.80 -2.58
N ASP A 296 0.81 -19.25 -3.82
CA ASP A 296 2.06 -19.29 -4.54
C ASP A 296 2.60 -17.87 -4.78
N ASN A 297 3.78 -17.61 -4.23
CA ASN A 297 4.57 -16.40 -4.40
C ASN A 297 6.06 -16.74 -4.24
N PRO A 298 7.01 -16.20 -5.04
CA PRO A 298 6.86 -15.19 -6.11
C PRO A 298 6.05 -15.68 -7.32
N PHE A 299 5.47 -14.75 -8.09
CA PHE A 299 4.81 -15.04 -9.37
C PHE A 299 4.96 -13.91 -10.39
N ASP A 300 4.78 -14.24 -11.66
CA ASP A 300 4.76 -13.29 -12.78
C ASP A 300 3.36 -13.22 -13.39
N PHE A 301 3.00 -12.04 -13.89
CA PHE A 301 1.84 -11.87 -14.75
C PHE A 301 2.18 -12.34 -16.17
N LYS A 302 1.24 -13.04 -16.82
CA LYS A 302 1.36 -13.45 -18.23
C LYS A 302 1.23 -12.27 -19.19
N ALA A 303 0.62 -11.18 -18.73
CA ALA A 303 0.47 -9.98 -19.53
C ALA A 303 1.82 -9.33 -19.88
N THR A 304 1.90 -8.83 -21.10
CA THR A 304 3.00 -8.00 -21.59
C THR A 304 2.41 -6.78 -22.27
N LEU A 305 3.22 -5.74 -22.48
CA LEU A 305 2.82 -4.53 -23.23
C LEU A 305 2.36 -4.83 -24.66
N LYS A 306 2.74 -5.99 -25.22
CA LYS A 306 2.33 -6.43 -26.56
C LYS A 306 1.04 -7.25 -26.53
N SER A 307 0.79 -7.99 -25.45
CA SER A 307 -0.31 -8.95 -25.38
C SER A 307 -1.57 -8.38 -24.73
N HIS A 308 -1.45 -7.37 -23.86
CA HIS A 308 -2.58 -6.80 -23.13
C HIS A 308 -2.60 -5.28 -23.27
N GLN A 309 -3.80 -4.73 -23.39
CA GLN A 309 -4.00 -3.29 -23.29
C GLN A 309 -4.06 -2.91 -21.80
N PRO A 310 -3.83 -1.63 -21.45
CA PRO A 310 -4.08 -1.16 -20.11
C PRO A 310 -5.56 -1.34 -19.73
N LEU A 311 -5.82 -1.62 -18.45
CA LEU A 311 -7.17 -1.74 -17.88
C LEU A 311 -7.54 -0.42 -17.20
N MET A 312 -8.57 0.25 -17.71
CA MET A 312 -9.15 1.42 -17.08
C MET A 312 -10.15 1.01 -16.01
N ILE A 313 -10.06 1.66 -14.85
CA ILE A 313 -11.04 1.54 -13.78
C ILE A 313 -12.16 2.57 -14.04
N PRO A 314 -13.42 2.13 -14.23
CA PRO A 314 -14.54 3.03 -14.46
C PRO A 314 -14.89 3.81 -13.20
N ARG A 315 -15.51 4.97 -13.39
CA ARG A 315 -15.95 5.81 -12.27
C ARG A 315 -16.94 5.07 -11.37
N GLY A 316 -16.76 5.25 -10.06
CA GLY A 316 -17.61 4.62 -9.04
C GLY A 316 -17.15 3.22 -8.65
N SER A 317 -16.11 2.70 -9.29
CA SER A 317 -15.43 1.46 -8.90
C SER A 317 -14.12 1.80 -8.22
N TYR A 318 -13.83 1.13 -7.11
CA TYR A 318 -12.60 1.32 -6.34
C TYR A 318 -11.67 0.12 -6.50
N THR A 319 -10.36 0.38 -6.51
CA THR A 319 -9.34 -0.64 -6.47
C THR A 319 -8.03 -0.08 -5.88
N PRO A 320 -7.38 -0.80 -4.96
CA PRO A 320 -6.19 -0.27 -4.32
C PRO A 320 -5.03 -0.25 -5.31
N PHE A 321 -4.18 0.77 -5.19
CA PHE A 321 -2.94 0.90 -5.93
C PHE A 321 -1.84 1.49 -5.02
N ASN A 322 -0.58 1.28 -5.34
CA ASN A 322 0.54 1.49 -4.42
C ASN A 322 1.47 2.64 -4.84
N ALA A 323 2.58 2.80 -4.14
CA ALA A 323 3.58 3.84 -4.38
C ALA A 323 4.92 3.29 -4.92
N GLN A 324 4.89 2.13 -5.58
CA GLN A 324 6.07 1.38 -6.02
C GLN A 324 6.37 1.55 -7.52
N ALA A 325 5.34 1.63 -8.35
CA ALA A 325 5.52 1.72 -9.80
C ALA A 325 4.36 2.51 -10.41
N THR A 326 4.19 3.75 -9.96
CA THR A 326 2.97 4.50 -10.17
C THR A 326 3.27 5.84 -10.83
N LEU A 327 2.75 6.03 -12.05
CA LEU A 327 2.83 7.32 -12.73
C LEU A 327 1.63 8.18 -12.33
N TRP A 328 1.92 9.34 -11.77
CA TRP A 328 0.95 10.40 -11.51
C TRP A 328 1.08 11.49 -12.57
N ALA A 329 -0.05 11.94 -13.11
CA ALA A 329 -0.13 13.08 -14.00
C ALA A 329 -0.65 14.32 -13.24
N LYS A 330 -0.31 15.50 -13.75
CA LYS A 330 -0.63 16.79 -13.12
C LYS A 330 -2.06 16.95 -12.58
N PRO A 331 -3.13 16.49 -13.26
CA PRO A 331 -4.50 16.60 -12.72
C PRO A 331 -4.69 15.91 -11.37
N ALA A 332 -3.88 14.90 -11.03
CA ALA A 332 -4.00 14.12 -9.81
C ALA A 332 -3.04 14.57 -8.68
N PHE A 333 -2.18 15.56 -8.91
CA PHE A 333 -1.12 15.93 -7.95
C PHE A 333 -1.63 16.41 -6.59
N LEU A 334 -2.81 17.03 -6.51
CA LEU A 334 -3.37 17.40 -5.22
C LEU A 334 -3.62 16.16 -4.33
N TYR A 335 -3.81 14.99 -4.93
CA TYR A 335 -4.23 13.75 -4.27
C TYR A 335 -3.10 12.71 -4.11
N ILE A 336 -1.85 13.05 -4.49
CA ILE A 336 -0.69 12.15 -4.41
C ILE A 336 -0.19 11.94 -2.97
N SER A 337 -0.56 12.84 -2.04
CA SER A 337 -0.03 12.86 -0.67
C SER A 337 -0.27 11.57 0.10
N LEU A 338 0.79 11.02 0.67
CA LEU A 338 0.76 9.85 1.55
C LEU A 338 0.37 10.24 2.98
N PRO A 339 -0.67 9.64 3.58
CA PRO A 339 -0.96 9.75 5.01
C PRO A 339 0.25 9.39 5.88
N ILE A 340 0.32 9.95 7.07
CA ILE A 340 1.51 9.90 7.92
C ILE A 340 1.31 9.32 9.31
N SER A 341 0.07 9.12 9.76
CA SER A 341 -0.19 8.47 11.06
C SER A 341 -0.39 6.95 10.98
N VAL A 342 -0.33 6.37 9.78
CA VAL A 342 -0.53 4.94 9.56
C VAL A 342 0.77 4.28 9.13
N ASP A 343 0.85 2.96 9.27
CA ASP A 343 2.02 2.21 8.82
C ASP A 343 2.29 2.44 7.32
N GLY A 344 3.55 2.38 6.89
CA GLY A 344 3.92 2.52 5.48
C GLY A 344 3.21 1.52 4.57
N ARG A 345 2.92 0.30 5.07
CA ARG A 345 2.14 -0.73 4.37
C ARG A 345 0.65 -0.42 4.27
N VAL A 346 0.17 0.65 4.89
CA VAL A 346 -1.22 1.10 4.87
C VAL A 346 -1.34 2.44 4.14
N SER A 347 -0.35 3.32 4.32
CA SER A 347 -0.31 4.68 3.81
C SER A 347 -0.62 4.80 2.31
N ASP A 348 0.08 4.05 1.46
CA ASP A 348 -0.07 4.13 0.01
C ASP A 348 -1.43 3.61 -0.49
N ILE A 349 -1.94 2.57 0.15
CA ILE A 349 -3.26 1.99 -0.10
C ILE A 349 -4.37 2.93 0.36
N TRP A 350 -4.27 3.54 1.54
CA TRP A 350 -5.21 4.57 1.99
C TRP A 350 -5.21 5.77 1.05
N ARG A 351 -4.04 6.26 0.66
CA ARG A 351 -3.92 7.28 -0.38
C ARG A 351 -4.64 6.87 -1.67
N SER A 352 -4.54 5.62 -2.13
CA SER A 352 -5.26 5.21 -3.35
C SER A 352 -6.76 5.42 -3.24
N TYR A 353 -7.39 4.93 -2.16
CA TYR A 353 -8.83 5.08 -1.99
C TYR A 353 -9.25 6.54 -1.79
N PHE A 354 -8.45 7.32 -1.05
CA PHE A 354 -8.72 8.74 -0.83
C PHE A 354 -8.63 9.53 -2.15
N ALA A 355 -7.67 9.21 -3.01
CA ALA A 355 -7.52 9.81 -4.32
C ALA A 355 -8.66 9.40 -5.28
N GLU A 356 -9.02 8.12 -5.32
CA GLU A 356 -10.12 7.60 -6.14
C GLU A 356 -11.46 8.29 -5.85
N TYR A 357 -11.71 8.66 -4.58
CA TYR A 357 -12.89 9.47 -4.22
C TYR A 357 -12.98 10.76 -5.06
N PHE A 358 -11.86 11.46 -5.22
CA PHE A 358 -11.78 12.67 -6.04
C PHE A 358 -11.70 12.36 -7.54
N PHE A 359 -11.05 11.27 -7.93
CA PHE A 359 -10.95 10.88 -9.34
C PHE A 359 -12.33 10.70 -9.99
N HIS A 360 -13.26 10.09 -9.25
CA HIS A 360 -14.64 9.90 -9.68
C HIS A 360 -15.39 11.22 -9.95
N ARG A 361 -14.96 12.32 -9.34
CA ARG A 361 -15.63 13.63 -9.36
C ARG A 361 -14.99 14.57 -10.36
N ASP A 362 -13.67 14.51 -10.46
CA ASP A 362 -12.86 15.45 -11.24
C ASP A 362 -12.58 14.96 -12.66
N ASN A 363 -13.27 13.90 -13.11
CA ASN A 363 -13.01 13.25 -14.41
C ASN A 363 -11.55 12.80 -14.57
N ILE A 364 -10.95 12.32 -13.49
CA ILE A 364 -9.59 11.78 -13.51
C ILE A 364 -9.70 10.26 -13.59
N THR A 365 -8.83 9.66 -14.40
CA THR A 365 -8.86 8.21 -14.62
C THR A 365 -7.68 7.50 -13.99
N LEU A 366 -7.97 6.35 -13.35
CA LEU A 366 -7.00 5.36 -12.90
C LEU A 366 -6.91 4.22 -13.93
N ILE A 367 -5.67 3.88 -14.28
CA ILE A 367 -5.36 2.80 -15.23
C ILE A 367 -4.37 1.84 -14.58
N PHE A 368 -4.54 0.55 -14.82
CA PHE A 368 -3.54 -0.48 -14.58
C PHE A 368 -2.86 -0.85 -15.89
N SER A 369 -1.54 -0.92 -15.91
CA SER A 369 -0.80 -1.40 -17.07
C SER A 369 -0.22 -2.80 -16.82
N PRO A 370 0.14 -3.53 -17.89
CA PRO A 370 0.98 -4.72 -17.75
C PRO A 370 2.29 -4.39 -17.01
N PRO A 371 3.03 -5.41 -16.54
CA PRO A 371 4.23 -5.18 -15.76
C PRO A 371 5.30 -4.38 -16.51
N TYR A 372 5.74 -3.28 -15.91
CA TYR A 372 6.92 -2.50 -16.36
C TYR A 372 8.15 -2.78 -15.52
N VAL A 373 7.93 -3.24 -14.28
CA VAL A 373 9.00 -3.49 -13.31
C VAL A 373 8.95 -4.93 -12.84
N ARG A 374 10.06 -5.35 -12.26
CA ARG A 374 10.25 -6.57 -11.51
C ARG A 374 10.69 -6.14 -10.11
N GLN A 375 9.99 -6.59 -9.09
CA GLN A 375 10.36 -6.24 -7.71
C GLN A 375 11.37 -7.26 -7.17
N ASP A 376 12.53 -6.76 -6.76
CA ASP A 376 13.57 -7.50 -6.05
C ASP A 376 13.48 -7.25 -4.55
N ARG A 377 12.41 -7.79 -3.96
CA ARG A 377 12.04 -7.49 -2.59
C ARG A 377 13.14 -7.89 -1.60
N ASN A 378 13.39 -7.00 -0.65
CA ASN A 378 14.23 -7.28 0.52
C ASN A 378 13.61 -8.39 1.40
N PRO A 379 14.40 -9.10 2.24
CA PRO A 379 13.84 -10.06 3.20
C PRO A 379 12.90 -9.36 4.21
N HIS A 380 11.65 -9.80 4.31
CA HIS A 380 10.68 -9.29 5.30
C HIS A 380 10.23 -10.38 6.27
N ASN A 381 9.75 -9.93 7.44
CA ASN A 381 9.03 -10.77 8.38
C ASN A 381 7.53 -10.71 8.07
N LEU A 382 6.98 -11.77 7.47
CA LEU A 382 5.58 -11.81 7.05
C LEU A 382 4.58 -11.64 8.20
N LEU A 383 4.94 -12.01 9.44
CA LEU A 383 4.06 -11.78 10.60
C LEU A 383 4.01 -10.30 10.97
N LYS A 384 5.14 -9.58 10.83
CA LYS A 384 5.14 -8.11 11.00
C LYS A 384 4.35 -7.43 9.90
N ASP A 385 4.47 -7.90 8.66
CA ASP A 385 3.69 -7.37 7.54
C ASP A 385 2.19 -7.58 7.79
N LEU A 386 1.78 -8.76 8.28
CA LEU A 386 0.39 -9.05 8.63
C LEU A 386 -0.16 -8.11 9.71
N ASP A 387 0.63 -7.85 10.76
CA ASP A 387 0.25 -6.93 11.84
C ASP A 387 0.13 -5.49 11.34
N ALA A 388 1.11 -5.03 10.55
CA ALA A 388 1.12 -3.72 9.93
C ALA A 388 -0.06 -3.49 8.97
N GLU A 389 -0.51 -4.54 8.27
CA GLU A 389 -1.60 -4.49 7.30
C GLU A 389 -2.99 -4.68 7.91
N ASN A 390 -3.11 -4.84 9.25
CA ASN A 390 -4.37 -5.17 9.90
C ASN A 390 -5.53 -4.22 9.53
N ASP A 391 -5.24 -2.93 9.41
CA ASP A 391 -6.22 -1.91 9.03
C ASP A 391 -6.79 -2.13 7.62
N LEU A 392 -5.97 -2.64 6.70
CA LEU A 392 -6.43 -2.97 5.35
C LEU A 392 -7.45 -4.11 5.38
N TYR A 393 -7.13 -5.17 6.12
CA TYR A 393 -8.00 -6.35 6.23
C TYR A 393 -9.34 -6.02 6.89
N MET A 394 -9.31 -5.17 7.91
CA MET A 394 -10.48 -4.91 8.74
C MET A 394 -11.31 -3.71 8.29
N LYS A 395 -10.74 -2.77 7.51
CA LYS A 395 -11.38 -1.48 7.23
C LYS A 395 -11.58 -1.16 5.74
N SER A 396 -10.92 -1.83 4.78
CA SER A 396 -11.01 -1.49 3.35
C SER A 396 -12.45 -1.54 2.81
N LYS A 397 -13.20 -2.61 3.11
CA LYS A 397 -14.59 -2.74 2.65
C LYS A 397 -15.47 -1.60 3.16
N VAL A 398 -15.34 -1.29 4.45
CA VAL A 398 -16.09 -0.24 5.13
C VAL A 398 -15.71 1.14 4.59
N LEU A 399 -14.43 1.34 4.26
CA LEU A 399 -13.93 2.58 3.66
C LEU A 399 -14.54 2.82 2.28
N ILE A 400 -14.51 1.81 1.40
CA ILE A 400 -15.08 1.89 0.06
C ILE A 400 -16.58 2.22 0.12
N ASN A 401 -17.32 1.58 1.03
CA ASN A 401 -18.73 1.87 1.25
C ASN A 401 -18.95 3.33 1.70
N LEU A 402 -18.15 3.83 2.64
CA LEU A 402 -18.19 5.22 3.09
C LEU A 402 -17.94 6.19 1.94
N LEU A 403 -16.85 6.00 1.19
CA LEU A 403 -16.47 6.88 0.08
C LEU A 403 -17.53 6.88 -1.03
N SER A 404 -18.13 5.72 -1.30
CA SER A 404 -19.24 5.57 -2.26
C SER A 404 -20.52 6.27 -1.83
N GLN A 405 -20.76 6.41 -0.52
CA GLN A 405 -21.92 7.14 0.01
C GLN A 405 -21.66 8.65 0.07
N LEU A 406 -20.43 9.07 0.40
CA LEU A 406 -20.05 10.48 0.41
C LEU A 406 -20.07 11.09 -1.00
N SER A 407 -19.79 10.29 -2.03
CA SER A 407 -19.77 10.77 -3.42
C SER A 407 -21.16 11.17 -3.93
N SER A 408 -22.22 10.50 -3.47
CA SER A 408 -23.60 10.82 -3.85
C SER A 408 -24.16 12.02 -3.09
N ALA A 409 -23.72 12.25 -1.85
CA ALA A 409 -24.25 13.29 -0.97
C ALA A 409 -23.53 14.65 -1.07
N ASP A 410 -22.20 14.68 -1.14
CA ASP A 410 -21.40 15.91 -0.92
C ASP A 410 -20.54 16.27 -2.14
N ARG A 411 -21.06 17.00 -3.14
CA ARG A 411 -20.30 17.41 -4.35
C ARG A 411 -19.25 18.52 -4.14
N SER A 412 -19.28 19.23 -3.02
CA SER A 412 -18.35 20.32 -2.71
C SER A 412 -17.24 19.96 -1.72
N LEU A 413 -17.18 18.69 -1.28
CA LEU A 413 -16.19 18.22 -0.31
C LEU A 413 -14.76 18.47 -0.81
N ARG A 414 -13.96 19.17 0.00
CA ARG A 414 -12.52 19.40 -0.23
C ARG A 414 -11.68 18.30 0.44
N LEU A 415 -10.42 18.17 0.01
CA LEU A 415 -9.48 17.18 0.55
C LEU A 415 -9.34 17.23 2.08
N GLN A 416 -9.25 18.43 2.67
CA GLN A 416 -9.19 18.60 4.12
C GLN A 416 -10.43 18.04 4.83
N GLN A 417 -11.62 18.28 4.28
CA GLN A 417 -12.88 17.81 4.86
C GLN A 417 -13.04 16.29 4.73
N LEU A 418 -12.44 15.67 3.69
CA LEU A 418 -12.38 14.21 3.63
C LEU A 418 -11.52 13.66 4.78
N TYR A 419 -10.36 14.25 5.02
CA TYR A 419 -9.47 13.86 6.13
C TYR A 419 -10.13 14.04 7.50
N GLU A 420 -10.93 15.08 7.70
CA GLU A 420 -11.75 15.24 8.91
C GLU A 420 -12.73 14.06 9.09
N LYS A 421 -13.49 13.70 8.05
CA LYS A 421 -14.41 12.55 8.09
C LYS A 421 -13.66 11.22 8.33
N LEU A 422 -12.46 11.07 7.80
CA LEU A 422 -11.59 9.89 7.99
C LEU A 422 -11.05 9.83 9.43
N PHE A 423 -10.64 10.97 9.99
CA PHE A 423 -10.20 11.10 11.38
C PHE A 423 -11.32 10.74 12.36
N GLU A 424 -12.53 11.28 12.16
CA GLU A 424 -13.71 10.97 12.98
C GLU A 424 -13.97 9.46 13.13
N ARG A 425 -13.55 8.68 12.13
CA ARG A 425 -13.80 7.24 11.99
C ARG A 425 -12.55 6.39 12.28
N GLY A 426 -11.42 7.00 12.64
CA GLY A 426 -10.20 6.28 13.00
C GLY A 426 -9.48 5.61 11.83
N TYR A 427 -9.49 6.25 10.65
CA TYR A 427 -8.64 5.88 9.52
C TYR A 427 -7.28 6.58 9.53
N VAL A 428 -7.26 7.80 10.08
CA VAL A 428 -6.07 8.65 10.22
C VAL A 428 -6.11 9.35 11.59
N GLU A 429 -4.99 9.88 12.04
CA GLU A 429 -4.85 10.59 13.30
C GLU A 429 -4.77 12.11 13.12
N TYR A 430 -4.62 12.84 14.22
CA TYR A 430 -4.63 14.30 14.22
C TYR A 430 -3.46 14.91 13.44
N GLU A 431 -2.33 14.20 13.40
CA GLU A 431 -1.13 14.57 12.63
C GLU A 431 -1.44 14.68 11.13
N ASP A 432 -2.29 13.78 10.60
CA ASP A 432 -2.73 13.84 9.21
C ASP A 432 -3.60 15.07 8.92
N LEU A 433 -4.41 15.53 9.87
CA LEU A 433 -5.19 16.76 9.70
C LEU A 433 -4.27 17.98 9.57
N LYS A 434 -3.20 18.04 10.37
CA LYS A 434 -2.18 19.10 10.27
C LYS A 434 -1.41 18.99 8.95
N PHE A 435 -1.00 17.78 8.59
CA PHE A 435 -0.27 17.52 7.37
C PHE A 435 -1.09 17.89 6.12
N ILE A 436 -2.34 17.46 6.03
CA ILE A 436 -3.15 17.73 4.84
C ILE A 436 -3.49 19.21 4.68
N GLN A 437 -3.61 19.94 5.79
CA GLN A 437 -3.75 21.40 5.76
C GLN A 437 -2.49 22.06 5.19
N ALA A 438 -1.31 21.66 5.66
CA ALA A 438 -0.05 22.14 5.11
C ALA A 438 0.10 21.77 3.62
N TRP A 439 -0.18 20.51 3.28
CA TRP A 439 -0.12 19.98 1.92
C TRP A 439 -0.93 20.79 0.93
N VAL A 440 -2.24 20.93 1.17
CA VAL A 440 -3.16 21.64 0.26
C VAL A 440 -2.68 23.07 0.03
N LYS A 441 -2.36 23.79 1.10
CA LYS A 441 -1.91 25.18 1.00
C LYS A 441 -0.57 25.31 0.28
N THR A 442 0.36 24.37 0.48
CA THR A 442 1.63 24.39 -0.25
C THR A 442 1.42 24.13 -1.73
N VAL A 443 0.62 23.12 -2.10
CA VAL A 443 0.32 22.84 -3.51
C VAL A 443 -0.37 24.04 -4.17
N GLU A 444 -1.34 24.66 -3.50
CA GLU A 444 -2.01 25.87 -4.00
C GLU A 444 -1.05 27.07 -4.16
N ALA A 445 0.00 27.16 -3.36
CA ALA A 445 0.97 28.26 -3.42
C ALA A 445 2.06 28.08 -4.49
N ILE A 446 2.34 26.86 -4.94
CA ILE A 446 3.43 26.53 -5.86
C ILE A 446 2.98 26.20 -7.29
N VAL A 447 1.69 25.91 -7.49
CA VAL A 447 1.07 25.64 -8.81
C VAL A 447 0.62 26.95 -9.44
#